data_AF-K8MS67-F1
#
_entry.id   AF-K8MS67-F1
#
_cell.length_a   1.000
_cell.length_b   1.000
_cell.length_c   1.000
_cell.angle_alpha   90.00
_cell.angle_beta   90.00
_cell.angle_gamma   90.00
#
_symmetry.space_group_name_H-M   'P 1'
#
loop_
_entity.id
_entity.type
_entity.pdbx_description
1 polymer ?
#
loop_
_entity_poly.entity_id
_entity_poly.type
_entity_poly.pdbx_seq_one_letter_code
_entity_poly.pdbx_strand_id
1 'polypeptide(L)' 'MNKKRSYFALALILIGFLLVESSMYVLPFIEVLKDLELVAFGFGILLLVGVIILLTKTKKHTD' A
#
# COMPACT_ATOMS: atom_id res chain seq x y z
N MET A 1 9.62 15.39 10.17
CA MET A 1 8.34 14.65 10.02
C MET A 1 7.67 14.53 11.39
N ASN A 2 6.41 14.93 11.55
CA ASN A 2 5.71 14.82 12.83
C ASN A 2 5.57 13.33 13.20
N LYS A 3 5.83 12.93 14.46
CA LYS A 3 5.78 11.53 14.92
C LYS A 3 4.48 10.84 14.49
N LYS A 4 3.34 11.55 14.56
CA LYS A 4 2.02 11.07 14.12
C LYS A 4 1.95 10.71 12.62
N ARG A 5 2.57 11.52 11.75
CA ARG A 5 2.64 11.27 10.30
C ARG A 5 3.51 10.06 9.95
N SER A 6 4.58 9.84 10.73
CA SER A 6 5.45 8.68 10.55
C SER A 6 4.73 7.38 10.85
N TYR A 7 3.99 7.31 11.96
CA TYR A 7 3.17 6.14 12.30
C TYR A 7 2.06 5.91 11.28
N PHE A 8 1.44 6.99 10.78
CA PHE A 8 0.42 6.89 9.75
C PHE A 8 0.98 6.32 8.43
N ALA A 9 2.15 6.80 7.99
CA ALA A 9 2.80 6.27 6.78
C ALA A 9 3.20 4.79 6.94
N LEU A 10 3.72 4.40 8.12
CA LEU A 10 4.00 3.01 8.44
C LEU A 10 2.75 2.13 8.40
N ALA A 11 1.65 2.59 8.98
CA ALA A 11 0.38 1.88 8.93
C ALA A 11 -0.13 1.71 7.49
N LEU A 12 -0.03 2.74 6.66
CA LEU A 12 -0.39 2.65 5.24
C LEU A 12 0.49 1.67 4.47
N ILE A 13 1.81 1.64 4.74
CA ILE A 13 2.72 0.65 4.15
C ILE A 13 2.32 -0.76 4.55
N LEU A 14 2.02 -0.98 5.84
CA LEU A 14 1.54 -2.27 6.35
C LEU A 14 0.25 -2.70 5.67
N ILE A 15 -0.73 -1.81 5.55
CA ILE A 15 -2.01 -2.09 4.87
C ILE A 15 -1.78 -2.41 3.40
N GLY A 16 -0.97 -1.62 2.69
CA GLY A 16 -0.64 -1.86 1.29
C GLY A 16 0.08 -3.20 1.08
N PHE A 17 1.03 -3.53 1.95
CA PHE A 17 1.73 -4.81 1.94
C PHE A 17 0.78 -5.99 2.15
N LEU A 18 -0.07 -5.92 3.19
CA LEU A 18 -1.06 -6.96 3.47
C LEU A 18 -2.06 -7.13 2.32
N LEU A 19 -2.44 -6.03 1.65
CA LEU A 19 -3.35 -6.07 0.50
C LEU A 19 -2.71 -6.80 -0.68
N VAL A 20 -1.44 -6.50 -1.01
CA VAL A 20 -0.69 -7.18 -2.08
C VAL A 20 -0.53 -8.68 -1.76
N GLU A 21 -0.14 -9.01 -0.53
CA GLU A 21 -0.03 -10.41 -0.09
C GLU A 21 -1.38 -11.13 -0.17
N SER A 22 -2.45 -10.50 0.31
CA SER A 22 -3.80 -11.07 0.22
C SER A 22 -4.27 -11.24 -1.22
N SER A 23 -3.84 -10.38 -2.14
CA SER A 23 -4.22 -10.54 -3.54
C SER A 23 -3.52 -11.71 -4.20
N MET A 24 -2.29 -12.03 -3.82
CA MET A 24 -1.58 -13.19 -4.39
C MET A 24 -1.90 -14.50 -3.67
N TYR A 25 -2.23 -14.46 -2.39
CA TYR A 25 -2.35 -15.68 -1.57
C TYR A 25 -3.77 -15.97 -1.06
N VAL A 26 -4.70 -15.02 -1.13
CA VAL A 26 -6.07 -15.20 -0.63
C VAL A 26 -7.09 -15.07 -1.75
N LEU A 27 -7.08 -13.96 -2.49
CA LEU A 27 -8.01 -13.69 -3.59
C LEU A 27 -8.05 -14.76 -4.70
N PRO A 28 -6.93 -15.37 -5.14
CA PRO A 28 -6.96 -16.33 -6.24
C PRO A 28 -7.61 -17.66 -5.85
N PHE A 29 -7.68 -17.94 -4.55
CA PHE A 29 -8.32 -19.12 -3.99
C PHE A 29 -9.85 -18.99 -3.92
N ILE A 30 -10.39 -17.80 -4.18
CA ILE A 30 -11.83 -17.54 -4.16
C ILE A 30 -12.27 -17.30 -5.61
N GLU A 31 -12.95 -18.28 -6.23
CA GLU A 31 -13.39 -18.21 -7.63
C GLU A 31 -14.18 -16.94 -7.96
N VAL A 32 -15.02 -16.47 -7.04
CA VAL A 32 -15.84 -15.25 -7.20
C VAL A 32 -15.00 -13.97 -7.22
N LEU A 33 -13.82 -13.97 -6.58
CA LEU A 33 -12.97 -12.78 -6.44
C LEU A 33 -11.73 -12.83 -7.34
N LYS A 34 -11.61 -13.86 -8.18
CA LYS A 34 -10.47 -14.07 -9.07
C LYS A 34 -10.27 -12.90 -10.04
N ASP A 35 -11.34 -12.30 -10.54
CA ASP A 35 -11.27 -11.10 -11.39
C ASP A 35 -10.85 -9.84 -10.61
N LEU A 36 -11.04 -9.83 -9.29
CA LEU A 36 -10.65 -8.73 -8.41
C LEU A 36 -9.17 -8.81 -8.01
N GLU A 37 -8.50 -9.95 -8.21
CA GLU A 37 -7.08 -10.16 -7.91
C GLU A 37 -6.21 -9.05 -8.50
N LEU A 38 -6.32 -8.82 -9.81
CA LEU A 38 -5.50 -7.85 -10.52
C LEU A 38 -5.78 -6.42 -10.05
N VAL A 39 -7.04 -6.12 -9.73
CA VAL A 39 -7.46 -4.80 -9.23
C VAL A 39 -6.89 -4.56 -7.83
N ALA A 40 -7.02 -5.54 -6.94
CA ALA A 40 -6.50 -5.47 -5.57
C ALA A 40 -4.96 -5.39 -5.56
N PHE A 41 -4.30 -6.18 -6.41
CA PHE A 41 -2.85 -6.12 -6.60
C PHE A 41 -2.40 -4.74 -7.09
N GLY A 42 -3.01 -4.25 -8.17
CA GLY A 42 -2.71 -2.92 -8.73
C GLY A 42 -2.95 -1.80 -7.72
N PHE A 43 -4.04 -1.88 -6.95
CA PHE A 43 -4.34 -0.91 -5.90
C PHE A 43 -3.33 -0.96 -4.75
N GLY A 44 -2.92 -2.15 -4.32
CA GLY A 44 -1.90 -2.33 -3.28
C GLY A 44 -0.55 -1.72 -3.69
N ILE A 45 -0.11 -1.96 -4.93
CA ILE A 45 1.12 -1.36 -5.48
C ILE A 45 0.99 0.16 -5.59
N LEU A 46 -0.13 0.68 -6.09
CA LEU A 46 -0.38 2.13 -6.16
C LEU A 46 -0.33 2.80 -4.79
N LEU A 47 -0.88 2.15 -3.76
CA LEU A 47 -0.87 2.64 -2.39
C LEU A 47 0.55 2.71 -1.84
N LEU A 48 1.36 1.66 -2.04
CA LEU A 48 2.77 1.63 -1.64
C LEU A 48 3.58 2.72 -2.34
N VAL A 49 3.46 2.85 -3.66
CA VAL A 49 4.14 3.88 -4.46
C VAL A 49 3.71 5.28 -4.02
N GLY A 50 2.42 5.50 -3.84
CA GLY A 50 1.88 6.78 -3.38
C GLY A 50 2.43 7.19 -2.01
N VAL A 51 2.55 6.26 -1.07
CA VAL A 51 3.14 6.52 0.25
C VAL A 51 4.64 6.80 0.15
N ILE A 52 5.39 6.07 -0.67
CA ILE A 52 6.82 6.32 -0.87
C ILE A 52 7.07 7.70 -1.48
N ILE A 53 6.28 8.10 -2.49
CA ILE A 53 6.36 9.43 -3.10
C ILE A 53 6.03 10.50 -2.07
N LEU A 54 4.98 10.30 -1.28
CA LEU A 54 4.58 11.23 -0.22
C LEU A 54 5.69 11.40 0.83
N LEU A 55 6.29 10.28 1.27
CA LEU A 55 7.43 10.24 2.20
C LEU A 55 8.68 10.94 1.63
N THR A 56 8.93 10.79 0.33
CA THR A 56 10.07 11.43 -0.34
C THR A 56 9.84 12.93 -0.48
N LYS A 57 8.62 13.36 -0.86
CA LYS A 57 8.26 14.79 -0.97
C LYS A 57 8.33 15.52 0.37
N THR A 58 7.88 14.90 1.46
CA THR A 58 8.00 15.52 2.80
C THR A 58 9.44 15.63 3.28
N LYS A 59 10.38 14.84 2.73
CA LYS A 59 11.80 14.94 3.07
C LYS A 59 12.47 16.15 2.40
N LYS A 60 12.07 16.46 1.15
CA LYS A 60 12.64 17.57 0.35
C LYS A 60 12.23 18.98 0.81
N HIS A 61 11.23 19.09 1.68
CA HIS A 61 10.75 20.37 2.25
C HIS A 61 11.30 20.66 3.66
N THR A 62 12.21 19.83 4.17
CA THR A 62 12.87 20.03 5.48
C THR A 62 14.39 20.22 5.31
N ASP A 63 14.81 20.66 4.12
CA ASP A 63 16.17 21.11 3.84
C ASP A 63 16.12 22.62 3.55
#